data_AF-A0A8H7B0B7-F1
#
_entry.id   AF-A0A8H7B0B7-F1
#
_cell.length_a   1.000
_cell.length_b   1.000
_cell.length_c   1.000
_cell.angle_alpha   90.00
_cell.angle_beta   90.00
_cell.angle_gamma   90.00
#
_symmetry.space_group_name_H-M   'P 1'
#
loop_
_entity.id
_entity.type
_entity.pdbx_description
1 polymer ?
#
loop_
_entity_poly.entity_id
_entity_poly.type
_entity_poly.pdbx_seq_one_letter_code
_entity_poly.pdbx_strand_id
1 'polypeptide(L)'
;MMPYTSEKTPLLPIVERTLDAYMNKVDQRHREGVEYALLVSTLLLTVFQVVVLYSGDSLVPIALDGQYYALVAQLARGLRMSIPASLPTAAIFFIVAPYLAQKERVVMTRYAILLHPVMSLTRPNPRLLSRTKRIFTSQIRTYAAPGDGVIPPAKKKYVPTSGTYPLGFKAGSAHVGVKASNNRFDDLALIASDIPCAGAAVFTTNKFQAAPVTVSRDMLKKRKGEGIRAVVVNSGCANAVTGRGGIEDAISMGKETDKCFIQDKNGQDDLKGSRSIVMSTGVIGQRLPIDKITSKIPTAYHNLGDTHEHWLGTARAICTTDTFPKLVSKTFTLPSTQQKYHIAGMTKGAGMIHPNMATLLGIICTDAPVAPYLLRQALVSAIGKSFNSISIDGDTSTNDTVAILANGAAGGQPINSADSPDFAAFQKVLTDFSIDLAKLVVRDGEGATKFVTIKVTNAASYKDAHRVASTIARSPLVKTALYGKDANWGRILCATGYAEGVDSVVPEETSVSFVPTDGSEELKLLVKGEPEQVDENRAAKILEAEDLEIKVRLSEKEGEEAVFWTCDFSHEYVTINGDYRT
;
A
#
# COMPACT_ATOMS: atom_id res chain seq x y z
N MET A 1 -53.61 -15.53 55.01
CA MET A 1 -53.39 -14.20 55.62
C MET A 1 -52.78 -13.29 54.57
N MET A 2 -53.43 -12.15 54.36
CA MET A 2 -53.05 -10.95 53.60
C MET A 2 -52.79 -11.06 52.09
N PRO A 3 -53.52 -10.28 51.26
CA PRO A 3 -53.10 -9.90 49.92
C PRO A 3 -52.18 -8.66 50.02
N TYR A 4 -51.13 -8.59 49.20
CA TYR A 4 -50.44 -7.32 48.94
C TYR A 4 -50.47 -7.06 47.43
N THR A 5 -51.09 -5.94 47.11
CA THR A 5 -51.45 -5.45 45.79
C THR A 5 -50.24 -5.00 44.98
N SER A 6 -50.39 -5.11 43.67
CA SER A 6 -49.53 -4.56 42.65
C SER A 6 -49.38 -3.04 42.76
N GLU A 7 -48.14 -2.56 42.72
CA GLU A 7 -47.80 -1.29 42.07
C GLU A 7 -46.37 -1.40 41.54
N LYS A 8 -46.24 -1.89 40.30
CA LYS A 8 -45.03 -1.63 39.51
C LYS A 8 -45.14 -0.19 39.03
N THR A 9 -44.49 0.74 39.72
CA THR A 9 -44.28 2.06 39.14
C THR A 9 -43.36 1.89 37.92
N PRO A 10 -43.79 2.21 36.70
CA PRO A 10 -42.90 2.09 35.55
C PRO A 10 -41.72 3.06 35.77
N LEU A 11 -40.49 2.58 35.55
CA LEU A 11 -39.26 3.37 35.68
C LEU A 11 -39.14 4.47 34.60
N LEU A 12 -39.88 4.31 33.49
CA LEU A 12 -39.81 5.17 32.31
C LEU A 12 -40.18 6.64 32.59
N PRO A 13 -41.28 6.97 33.30
CA PRO A 13 -41.68 8.36 33.56
C PRO A 13 -40.78 9.09 34.56
N ILE A 14 -39.94 8.37 35.31
CA ILE A 14 -38.93 8.95 36.22
C ILE A 14 -37.66 9.28 35.42
N VAL A 15 -37.25 8.38 34.53
CA VAL A 15 -36.12 8.61 33.62
C VAL A 15 -36.43 9.75 32.65
N GLU A 16 -37.63 9.80 32.07
CA GLU A 16 -38.08 10.88 31.19
C GLU A 16 -38.14 12.23 31.92
N ARG A 17 -38.75 12.29 33.12
CA ARG A 17 -38.78 13.54 33.91
C ARG A 17 -37.38 14.02 34.34
N THR A 18 -36.46 13.10 34.58
CA THR A 18 -35.08 13.45 34.94
C THR A 18 -34.30 13.96 33.73
N LEU A 19 -34.52 13.36 32.56
CA LEU A 19 -33.97 13.84 31.29
C LEU A 19 -34.54 15.21 30.91
N ASP A 20 -35.85 15.43 31.02
CA ASP A 20 -36.49 16.71 30.69
C ASP A 20 -36.07 17.85 31.64
N ALA A 21 -35.97 17.58 32.95
CA ALA A 21 -35.46 18.55 33.92
C ALA A 21 -33.97 18.88 33.70
N TYR A 22 -33.21 17.93 33.12
CA TYR A 22 -31.80 18.12 32.78
C TYR A 22 -31.65 18.90 31.47
N MET A 23 -32.40 18.55 30.43
CA MET A 23 -32.40 19.24 29.13
C MET A 23 -32.84 20.70 29.24
N ASN A 24 -33.83 20.99 30.08
CA ASN A 24 -34.24 22.39 30.36
C ASN A 24 -33.17 23.21 31.11
N LYS A 25 -32.23 22.57 31.81
CA LYS A 25 -31.08 23.24 32.45
C LYS A 25 -29.86 23.35 31.54
N VAL A 26 -29.78 22.49 30.52
CA VAL A 26 -28.73 22.47 29.48
C VAL A 26 -28.87 23.67 28.53
N ASP A 27 -30.11 24.07 28.22
CA ASP A 27 -30.39 25.20 27.31
C ASP A 27 -29.92 26.56 27.89
N GLN A 28 -29.75 26.67 29.21
CA GLN A 28 -29.27 27.88 29.87
C GLN A 28 -27.74 28.06 29.89
N ARG A 29 -26.94 27.05 29.51
CA ARG A 29 -25.46 27.10 29.63
C ARG A 29 -24.70 26.68 28.37
N HIS A 30 -25.16 27.13 27.20
CA HIS A 30 -24.40 27.01 25.96
C HIS A 30 -23.44 28.18 25.76
N ARG A 31 -22.18 27.99 26.18
CA ARG A 31 -20.96 28.63 25.64
C ARG A 31 -19.75 27.95 26.29
N GLU A 32 -19.15 26.99 25.57
CA GLU A 32 -17.73 26.56 25.57
C GLU A 32 -17.59 25.06 25.22
N GLY A 33 -16.70 24.74 24.27
CA GLY A 33 -16.72 23.53 23.45
C GLY A 33 -15.97 22.29 23.97
N VAL A 34 -16.02 21.23 23.14
CA VAL A 34 -15.27 19.95 23.10
C VAL A 34 -15.26 19.08 24.37
N GLU A 35 -15.07 19.61 25.58
CA GLU A 35 -15.15 18.81 26.82
C GLU A 35 -16.58 18.30 27.12
N TYR A 36 -17.58 19.02 26.60
CA TYR A 36 -19.00 18.73 26.79
C TYR A 36 -19.48 17.45 26.10
N ALA A 37 -19.00 17.20 24.87
CA ALA A 37 -19.38 16.00 24.11
C ALA A 37 -18.84 14.72 24.77
N LEU A 38 -17.65 14.79 25.37
CA LEU A 38 -16.99 13.65 26.02
C LEU A 38 -17.70 13.25 27.32
N LEU A 39 -18.18 14.23 28.09
CA LEU A 39 -18.90 14.01 29.35
C LEU A 39 -20.26 13.35 29.11
N VAL A 40 -21.02 13.83 28.11
CA VAL A 40 -22.30 13.26 27.69
C VAL A 40 -22.12 11.83 27.18
N SER A 41 -21.05 11.57 26.42
CA SER A 41 -20.71 10.23 25.92
C SER A 41 -20.42 9.25 27.05
N THR A 42 -19.69 9.69 28.07
CA THR A 42 -19.27 8.84 29.20
C THR A 42 -20.46 8.54 30.12
N LEU A 43 -21.34 9.51 30.34
CA LEU A 43 -22.57 9.30 31.12
C LEU A 43 -23.52 8.34 30.41
N LEU A 44 -23.71 8.49 29.09
CA LEU A 44 -24.49 7.56 28.28
C LEU A 44 -23.89 6.15 28.27
N LEU A 45 -22.57 6.01 28.14
CA LEU A 45 -21.86 4.72 28.22
C LEU A 45 -22.01 4.06 29.59
N THR A 46 -21.99 4.84 30.67
CA THR A 46 -22.15 4.32 32.03
C THR A 46 -23.58 3.82 32.26
N VAL A 47 -24.58 4.57 31.77
CA VAL A 47 -25.99 4.15 31.80
C VAL A 47 -26.20 2.91 30.92
N PHE A 48 -25.58 2.85 29.74
CA PHE A 48 -25.70 1.71 28.82
C PHE A 48 -25.00 0.45 29.34
N GLN A 49 -23.82 0.56 29.96
CA GLN A 49 -23.12 -0.60 30.52
C GLN A 49 -23.83 -1.21 31.74
N VAL A 50 -24.56 -0.39 32.50
CA VAL A 50 -25.46 -0.87 33.56
C VAL A 50 -26.66 -1.62 32.97
N VAL A 51 -27.10 -1.27 31.74
CA VAL A 51 -28.19 -1.96 31.04
C VAL A 51 -27.72 -3.24 30.32
N VAL A 52 -26.46 -3.32 29.88
CA VAL A 52 -25.96 -4.38 28.98
C VAL A 52 -25.26 -5.54 29.70
N LEU A 53 -24.96 -5.46 31.01
CA LEU A 53 -24.58 -6.63 31.81
C LEU A 53 -25.83 -7.43 32.22
N TYR A 54 -26.57 -7.91 31.23
CA TYR A 54 -27.78 -8.72 31.39
C TYR A 54 -27.84 -9.80 30.31
N SER A 55 -27.09 -10.89 30.50
CA SER A 55 -27.30 -12.15 29.78
C SER A 55 -26.85 -13.34 30.61
N GLY A 56 -27.79 -14.12 31.14
CA GLY A 56 -27.52 -15.41 31.79
C GLY A 56 -28.31 -15.64 33.08
N ASP A 57 -29.55 -16.13 32.93
CA ASP A 57 -30.33 -17.00 33.82
C ASP A 57 -30.13 -16.87 35.35
N SER A 58 -30.80 -15.87 35.95
CA SER A 58 -31.54 -15.88 37.25
C SER A 58 -31.50 -14.50 37.92
N LEU A 59 -32.69 -13.92 38.16
CA LEU A 59 -32.89 -12.57 38.69
C LEU A 59 -32.61 -12.49 40.21
N VAL A 60 -31.57 -11.75 40.61
CA VAL A 60 -31.51 -11.12 41.94
C VAL A 60 -31.31 -9.61 41.74
N PRO A 61 -32.25 -8.75 42.17
CA PRO A 61 -32.10 -7.31 42.02
C PRO A 61 -31.01 -6.78 42.95
N ILE A 62 -29.93 -6.23 42.41
CA ILE A 62 -29.05 -5.36 43.19
C ILE A 62 -29.75 -4.01 43.28
N ALA A 63 -30.42 -3.76 44.41
CA ALA A 63 -30.92 -2.43 44.73
C ALA A 63 -29.72 -1.50 44.89
N LEU A 64 -29.55 -0.56 43.95
CA LEU A 64 -28.60 0.53 44.09
C LEU A 64 -29.13 1.49 45.16
N ASP A 65 -28.50 1.47 46.34
CA ASP A 65 -28.86 2.33 47.47
C ASP A 65 -28.48 3.81 47.20
N GLY A 66 -29.16 4.74 47.88
CA GLY A 66 -29.07 6.19 47.69
C GLY A 66 -27.67 6.78 47.85
N GLN A 67 -26.73 6.04 48.43
CA GLN A 67 -25.32 6.42 48.53
C GLN A 67 -24.61 6.48 47.17
N TYR A 68 -25.03 5.68 46.18
CA TYR A 68 -24.45 5.69 44.82
C TYR A 68 -24.84 6.96 44.06
N TYR A 69 -26.11 7.37 44.16
CA TYR A 69 -26.61 8.61 43.56
C TYR A 69 -25.99 9.86 44.19
N ALA A 70 -25.71 9.84 45.50
CA ALA A 70 -25.04 10.94 46.17
C ALA A 70 -23.60 11.16 45.68
N LEU A 71 -22.88 10.09 45.35
CA LEU A 71 -21.50 10.16 44.87
C LEU A 71 -21.41 10.70 43.42
N VAL A 72 -22.31 10.23 42.55
CA VAL A 72 -22.44 10.75 41.17
C VAL A 72 -22.86 12.22 41.18
N ALA A 73 -23.71 12.63 42.12
CA ALA A 73 -24.12 14.03 42.27
C ALA A 73 -22.97 14.95 42.76
N GLN A 74 -22.04 14.46 43.57
CA GLN A 74 -20.84 15.22 43.97
C GLN A 74 -19.87 15.42 42.78
N LEU A 75 -19.68 14.38 41.97
CA LEU A 75 -18.88 14.43 40.73
C LEU A 75 -19.43 15.43 39.72
N ALA A 76 -20.75 15.41 39.48
CA ALA A 76 -21.40 16.36 38.58
C ALA A 76 -21.34 17.83 39.06
N ARG A 77 -20.99 18.07 40.35
CA ARG A 77 -20.89 19.40 40.96
C ARG A 77 -19.44 19.87 41.19
N GLY A 78 -18.43 19.06 40.84
CA GLY A 78 -17.01 19.42 41.02
C GLY A 78 -16.54 19.56 42.48
N LEU A 79 -17.24 18.93 43.43
CA LEU A 79 -16.90 18.98 44.86
C LEU A 79 -15.80 17.95 45.21
N ARG A 80 -15.01 18.21 46.26
CA ARG A 80 -14.05 17.22 46.81
C ARG A 80 -14.82 15.98 47.28
N MET A 81 -14.50 14.81 46.70
CA MET A 81 -15.18 13.56 47.04
C MET A 81 -14.86 13.09 48.46
N SER A 82 -15.90 12.78 49.23
CA SER A 82 -15.81 12.04 50.49
C SER A 82 -16.40 10.63 50.27
N ILE A 83 -15.55 9.60 50.22
CA ILE A 83 -15.98 8.22 49.96
C ILE A 83 -16.40 7.56 51.29
N PRO A 84 -17.65 7.08 51.44
CA PRO A 84 -18.08 6.34 52.61
C PRO A 84 -17.33 5.01 52.74
N ALA A 85 -16.92 4.65 53.96
CA ALA A 85 -16.16 3.42 54.23
C ALA A 85 -16.93 2.11 53.92
N SER A 86 -18.24 2.20 53.71
CA SER A 86 -19.13 1.07 53.44
C SER A 86 -19.31 0.72 51.96
N LEU A 87 -18.65 1.42 51.02
CA LEU A 87 -18.81 1.13 49.59
C LEU A 87 -17.97 -0.10 49.17
N PRO A 88 -18.54 -1.06 48.42
CA PRO A 88 -17.80 -2.21 47.92
C PRO A 88 -16.62 -1.80 47.03
N THR A 89 -15.45 -2.42 47.21
CA THR A 89 -14.18 -2.06 46.56
C THR A 89 -14.26 -2.02 45.02
N ALA A 90 -15.12 -2.84 44.42
CA ALA A 90 -15.36 -2.84 42.98
C ALA A 90 -16.01 -1.53 42.48
N ALA A 91 -16.93 -0.95 43.25
CA ALA A 91 -17.60 0.31 42.88
C ALA A 91 -16.66 1.52 42.93
N ILE A 92 -15.66 1.48 43.83
CA ILE A 92 -14.64 2.52 43.95
C ILE A 92 -13.73 2.54 42.71
N PHE A 93 -13.42 1.37 42.14
CA PHE A 93 -12.49 1.27 41.01
C PHE A 93 -13.05 1.92 39.73
N PHE A 94 -14.35 1.74 39.46
CA PHE A 94 -14.99 2.29 38.25
C PHE A 94 -15.21 3.81 38.30
N ILE A 95 -15.21 4.41 39.49
CA ILE A 95 -15.49 5.85 39.66
C ILE A 95 -14.19 6.64 39.86
N VAL A 96 -13.22 6.10 40.60
CA VAL A 96 -11.99 6.82 40.97
C VAL A 96 -10.94 6.78 39.86
N ALA A 97 -10.84 5.66 39.12
CA ALA A 97 -9.83 5.51 38.07
C ALA A 97 -9.98 6.52 36.91
N PRO A 98 -11.19 6.83 36.41
CA PRO A 98 -11.36 7.86 35.37
C PRO A 98 -11.06 9.27 35.89
N TYR A 99 -11.47 9.59 37.12
CA TYR A 99 -11.26 10.92 37.73
C TYR A 99 -9.77 11.22 37.98
N LEU A 100 -8.99 10.22 38.41
CA LEU A 100 -7.54 10.39 38.58
C LEU A 100 -6.79 10.46 37.23
N ALA A 101 -7.22 9.69 36.23
CA ALA A 101 -6.67 9.78 34.87
C ALA A 101 -6.87 11.17 34.24
N GLN A 102 -7.99 11.84 34.58
CA GLN A 102 -8.30 13.19 34.10
C GLN A 102 -7.41 14.28 34.71
N LYS A 103 -6.88 14.07 35.92
CA LYS A 103 -6.13 15.12 36.65
C LYS A 103 -4.63 15.12 36.40
N GLU A 104 -4.03 14.01 35.98
CA GLU A 104 -2.56 13.91 35.83
C GLU A 104 -2.02 13.69 34.40
N ARG A 105 -2.85 13.52 33.35
CA ARG A 105 -2.35 13.26 31.96
C ARG A 105 -1.21 12.21 31.91
N VAL A 106 -1.36 11.07 32.60
CA VAL A 106 -0.39 9.97 32.56
C VAL A 106 -1.00 8.70 31.96
N VAL A 107 -0.25 8.08 31.06
CA VAL A 107 -0.53 6.81 30.37
C VAL A 107 -0.64 5.66 31.39
N MET A 108 -1.79 4.97 31.39
CA MET A 108 -2.09 3.79 32.22
C MET A 108 -1.20 2.60 31.83
N THR A 109 0.00 2.50 32.39
CA THR A 109 0.83 1.28 32.25
C THR A 109 1.56 0.87 33.55
N ARG A 110 1.27 1.49 34.71
CA ARG A 110 2.05 1.22 35.95
C ARG A 110 1.28 0.87 37.24
N TYR A 111 0.03 0.45 37.16
CA TYR A 111 -0.72 -0.02 38.35
C TYR A 111 -1.23 -1.47 38.23
N ALA A 112 -0.36 -2.38 37.78
CA ALA A 112 -0.63 -3.83 37.74
C ALA A 112 0.25 -4.64 38.73
N ILE A 113 0.82 -4.00 39.75
CA ILE A 113 1.66 -4.67 40.75
C ILE A 113 1.13 -4.30 42.12
N LEU A 114 0.12 -5.01 42.59
CA LEU A 114 -0.23 -5.22 44.00
C LEU A 114 -1.58 -5.94 44.01
N LEU A 115 -1.56 -7.27 44.17
CA LEU A 115 -2.56 -8.13 44.83
C LEU A 115 -2.48 -9.57 44.31
N HIS A 116 -1.64 -10.38 44.95
CA HIS A 116 -1.88 -11.80 45.27
C HIS A 116 -1.04 -12.07 46.54
N PRO A 117 -1.47 -12.90 47.51
CA PRO A 117 -2.23 -14.14 47.30
C PRO A 117 -3.40 -14.37 48.27
N VAL A 118 -4.43 -15.14 47.89
CA VAL A 118 -5.05 -16.22 48.70
C VAL A 118 -5.87 -17.12 47.76
N MET A 119 -5.69 -18.43 47.97
CA MET A 119 -6.54 -19.58 47.63
C MET A 119 -6.41 -20.31 46.28
N SER A 120 -6.08 -21.59 46.49
CA SER A 120 -5.90 -22.75 45.62
C SER A 120 -7.23 -23.40 45.22
N LEU A 121 -7.12 -24.30 44.22
CA LEU A 121 -8.04 -25.35 43.78
C LEU A 121 -9.03 -24.98 42.67
N THR A 122 -8.61 -25.18 41.42
CA THR A 122 -9.18 -26.18 40.48
C THR A 122 -8.42 -26.14 39.15
N ARG A 123 -8.13 -27.31 38.57
CA ARG A 123 -7.31 -27.47 37.36
C ARG A 123 -7.99 -26.84 36.13
N PRO A 124 -7.29 -26.01 35.31
CA PRO A 124 -7.89 -25.49 34.09
C PRO A 124 -7.68 -26.42 32.89
N ASN A 125 -8.74 -26.52 32.10
CA ASN A 125 -8.88 -27.25 30.84
C ASN A 125 -7.95 -26.65 29.75
N PRO A 126 -7.11 -27.44 29.05
CA PRO A 126 -6.07 -26.93 28.13
C PRO A 126 -6.59 -26.22 26.86
N ARG A 127 -7.92 -26.16 26.63
CA ARG A 127 -8.53 -25.49 25.47
C ARG A 127 -8.79 -23.98 25.64
N LEU A 128 -8.66 -23.42 26.85
CA LEU A 128 -8.88 -21.96 27.08
C LEU A 128 -7.58 -21.12 27.02
N LEU A 129 -6.41 -21.74 27.21
CA LEU A 129 -5.12 -21.03 27.26
C LEU A 129 -4.55 -20.65 25.88
N SER A 130 -5.10 -21.18 24.78
CA SER A 130 -4.70 -20.81 23.42
C SER A 130 -5.42 -19.59 22.87
N ARG A 131 -6.50 -19.11 23.53
CA ARG A 131 -7.34 -18.01 23.03
C ARG A 131 -7.13 -16.67 23.72
N THR A 132 -6.43 -16.63 24.86
CA THR A 132 -6.20 -15.41 25.65
C THR A 132 -4.80 -14.79 25.49
N LYS A 133 -3.89 -15.40 24.72
CA LYS A 133 -2.57 -14.82 24.44
C LYS A 133 -2.52 -13.84 23.26
N ARG A 134 -3.67 -13.48 22.68
CA ARG A 134 -3.77 -12.70 21.44
C ARG A 134 -4.44 -11.34 21.56
N ILE A 135 -4.65 -10.84 22.78
CA ILE A 135 -5.28 -9.56 23.02
C ILE A 135 -4.31 -8.76 23.89
N PHE A 136 -3.96 -7.55 23.46
CA PHE A 136 -2.91 -6.65 23.98
C PHE A 136 -1.50 -6.81 23.39
N THR A 137 -1.41 -6.69 22.07
CA THR A 137 -0.31 -5.93 21.45
C THR A 137 -0.93 -4.89 20.52
N SER A 138 -1.37 -3.76 21.05
CA SER A 138 -1.66 -2.59 20.23
C SER A 138 -0.33 -2.00 19.77
N GLN A 139 0.25 -2.56 18.70
CA GLN A 139 1.24 -1.83 17.93
C GLN A 139 0.49 -0.76 17.15
N ILE A 140 0.34 0.42 17.76
CA ILE A 140 0.07 1.64 16.97
C ILE A 140 1.37 1.90 16.22
N ARG A 141 1.47 1.40 14.99
CA ARG A 141 2.54 1.77 14.06
C ARG A 141 2.13 3.06 13.38
N THR A 142 2.74 4.16 13.76
CA THR A 142 2.79 5.37 12.92
C THR A 142 3.63 5.06 11.69
N TYR A 143 2.98 4.84 10.54
CA TYR A 143 3.67 4.63 9.27
C TYR A 143 4.07 5.99 8.68
N ALA A 144 5.30 6.41 8.99
CA ALA A 144 6.07 7.26 8.10
C ALA A 144 6.64 6.39 6.97
N ALA A 145 7.18 7.02 5.92
CA ALA A 145 7.90 6.33 4.86
C ALA A 145 8.98 5.38 5.42
N PRO A 146 9.56 4.42 4.66
CA PRO A 146 10.49 3.39 5.19
C PRO A 146 11.76 3.93 5.85
N GLY A 147 11.86 5.23 6.01
CA GLY A 147 12.76 5.85 6.95
C GLY A 147 12.63 5.37 8.40
N ASP A 148 11.42 5.29 8.98
CA ASP A 148 11.29 4.89 10.40
C ASP A 148 11.15 3.37 10.59
N GLY A 149 10.86 2.62 9.52
CA GLY A 149 10.63 1.17 9.59
C GLY A 149 11.89 0.35 9.37
N VAL A 150 12.30 -0.44 10.37
CA VAL A 150 13.15 -1.60 10.11
C VAL A 150 12.46 -2.46 9.06
N ILE A 151 13.13 -2.68 7.91
CA ILE A 151 12.62 -3.55 6.84
C ILE A 151 12.09 -4.85 7.47
N PRO A 152 10.81 -5.19 7.29
CA PRO A 152 10.22 -6.34 7.95
C PRO A 152 11.08 -7.59 7.70
N PRO A 153 11.36 -8.44 8.70
CA PRO A 153 12.25 -9.59 8.54
C PRO A 153 11.91 -10.47 7.33
N ALA A 154 10.61 -10.70 7.08
CA ALA A 154 10.13 -11.47 5.93
C ALA A 154 10.41 -10.80 4.57
N LYS A 155 10.60 -9.48 4.52
CA LYS A 155 10.82 -8.70 3.30
C LYS A 155 12.30 -8.43 3.00
N LYS A 156 13.20 -8.65 3.97
CA LYS A 156 14.66 -8.49 3.77
C LYS A 156 15.20 -9.30 2.59
N LYS A 157 14.61 -10.47 2.31
CA LYS A 157 14.96 -11.34 1.18
C LYS A 157 14.79 -10.66 -0.20
N TYR A 158 14.02 -9.59 -0.30
CA TYR A 158 13.78 -8.84 -1.54
C TYR A 158 14.72 -7.66 -1.74
N VAL A 159 15.54 -7.32 -0.75
CA VAL A 159 16.47 -6.19 -0.82
C VAL A 159 17.82 -6.72 -1.29
N PRO A 160 18.31 -6.29 -2.47
CA PRO A 160 19.57 -6.79 -2.99
C PRO A 160 20.73 -6.28 -2.11
N THR A 161 21.69 -7.17 -1.83
CA THR A 161 22.93 -6.86 -1.10
C THR A 161 24.07 -6.45 -2.02
N SER A 162 23.96 -6.73 -3.31
CA SER A 162 24.89 -6.33 -4.38
C SER A 162 24.14 -6.21 -5.71
N GLY A 163 24.79 -5.63 -6.72
CA GLY A 163 24.21 -5.43 -8.05
C GLY A 163 25.26 -5.06 -9.10
N THR A 164 24.87 -5.10 -10.37
CA THR A 164 25.70 -4.68 -11.51
C THR A 164 24.98 -3.58 -12.29
N TYR A 165 25.63 -2.43 -12.47
CA TYR A 165 24.93 -1.23 -12.94
C TYR A 165 25.35 -0.82 -14.35
N PRO A 166 24.44 -0.24 -15.16
CA PRO A 166 24.73 0.31 -16.47
C PRO A 166 25.90 1.28 -16.48
N LEU A 167 26.84 1.05 -17.40
CA LEU A 167 27.97 1.94 -17.63
C LEU A 167 27.46 3.35 -17.99
N GLY A 168 28.16 4.38 -17.49
CA GLY A 168 27.81 5.78 -17.78
C GLY A 168 26.47 6.25 -17.17
N PHE A 169 25.94 5.53 -16.18
CA PHE A 169 24.84 5.99 -15.33
C PHE A 169 25.29 6.09 -13.87
N LYS A 170 24.80 7.12 -13.18
CA LYS A 170 24.98 7.33 -11.75
C LYS A 170 23.64 7.59 -11.09
N ALA A 171 23.53 7.21 -9.83
CA ALA A 171 22.35 7.40 -8.99
C ALA A 171 22.76 8.18 -7.72
N GLY A 172 21.88 9.01 -7.22
CA GLY A 172 22.14 9.86 -6.07
C GLY A 172 20.84 10.33 -5.43
N SER A 173 20.93 10.73 -4.16
CA SER A 173 19.78 11.19 -3.39
C SER A 173 20.17 12.30 -2.42
N ALA A 174 19.16 13.03 -1.96
CA ALA A 174 19.31 14.06 -0.94
C ALA A 174 18.04 14.22 -0.09
N HIS A 175 18.23 14.62 1.16
CA HIS A 175 17.16 15.07 2.04
C HIS A 175 16.77 16.51 1.74
N VAL A 176 15.48 16.70 1.49
CA VAL A 176 14.81 17.99 1.27
C VAL A 176 13.83 18.30 2.41
N GLY A 177 13.13 17.28 2.91
CA GLY A 177 12.00 17.46 3.83
C GLY A 177 10.75 17.95 3.09
N VAL A 178 10.38 17.25 2.02
CA VAL A 178 9.18 17.52 1.22
C VAL A 178 7.93 17.39 2.09
N LYS A 179 7.84 16.32 2.87
CA LYS A 179 6.92 16.23 4.01
C LYS A 179 7.58 16.90 5.21
N ALA A 180 6.86 17.80 5.89
CA ALA A 180 7.38 18.50 7.06
C ALA A 180 7.79 17.54 8.20
N SER A 181 7.15 16.38 8.30
CA SER A 181 7.50 15.33 9.27
C SER A 181 8.77 14.57 8.91
N ASN A 182 9.25 14.63 7.66
CA ASN A 182 10.49 13.98 7.25
C ASN A 182 11.70 14.87 7.54
N ASN A 183 12.39 14.59 8.64
CA ASN A 183 13.58 15.33 9.07
C ASN A 183 14.89 14.54 8.89
N ARG A 184 14.84 13.34 8.30
CA ARG A 184 15.96 12.39 8.35
C ARG A 184 16.25 11.68 7.03
N PHE A 185 15.25 11.43 6.19
CA PHE A 185 15.38 10.51 5.06
C PHE A 185 15.45 11.26 3.75
N ASP A 186 16.33 10.82 2.85
CA ASP A 186 16.34 11.35 1.51
C ASP A 186 14.97 11.17 0.85
N ASP A 187 14.46 12.25 0.26
CA ASP A 187 13.15 12.32 -0.40
C ASP A 187 13.24 13.05 -1.76
N LEU A 188 14.46 13.25 -2.24
CA LEU A 188 14.80 13.62 -3.60
C LEU A 188 15.80 12.60 -4.15
N ALA A 189 15.48 12.04 -5.30
CA ALA A 189 16.28 11.08 -6.04
C ALA A 189 16.66 11.65 -7.41
N LEU A 190 17.87 11.34 -7.85
CA LEU A 190 18.39 11.70 -9.16
C LEU A 190 19.12 10.51 -9.78
N ILE A 191 18.74 10.16 -11.00
CA ILE A 191 19.51 9.26 -11.86
C ILE A 191 19.96 10.07 -13.06
N ALA A 192 21.25 10.00 -13.37
CA ALA A 192 21.84 10.76 -14.45
C ALA A 192 22.72 9.89 -15.33
N SER A 193 22.71 10.14 -16.64
CA SER A 193 23.72 9.62 -17.55
C SER A 193 24.84 10.62 -17.77
N ASP A 194 26.08 10.13 -17.86
CA ASP A 194 27.26 10.91 -18.22
C ASP A 194 27.24 11.40 -19.70
N ILE A 195 26.38 10.80 -20.53
CA ILE A 195 26.21 11.12 -21.95
C ILE A 195 24.72 11.31 -22.30
N PRO A 196 24.38 12.15 -23.30
CA PRO A 196 23.04 12.21 -23.86
C PRO A 196 22.57 10.80 -24.28
N CYS A 197 21.37 10.42 -23.86
CA CYS A 197 20.84 9.08 -24.07
C CYS A 197 19.48 9.11 -24.77
N ALA A 198 19.08 7.95 -25.31
CA ALA A 198 17.70 7.72 -25.69
C ALA A 198 16.84 7.59 -24.43
N GLY A 199 15.65 8.19 -24.42
CA GLY A 199 14.73 8.10 -23.31
C GLY A 199 13.29 7.87 -23.78
N ALA A 200 12.57 7.01 -23.06
CA ALA A 200 11.16 6.77 -23.28
C ALA A 200 10.44 6.65 -21.94
N ALA A 201 9.14 6.94 -21.92
CA ALA A 201 8.30 6.70 -20.75
C ALA A 201 6.87 6.36 -21.16
N VAL A 202 6.20 5.59 -20.30
CA VAL A 202 4.75 5.42 -20.30
C VAL A 202 4.17 6.08 -19.05
N PHE A 203 2.93 6.53 -19.15
CA PHE A 203 2.29 7.39 -18.17
C PHE A 203 0.88 6.90 -17.87
N THR A 204 0.39 7.22 -16.67
CA THR A 204 -1.01 6.97 -16.27
C THR A 204 -2.01 7.49 -17.31
N THR A 205 -3.11 6.76 -17.46
CA THR A 205 -4.30 7.19 -18.22
C THR A 205 -5.36 7.88 -17.36
N ASN A 206 -5.13 8.01 -16.06
CA ASN A 206 -6.05 8.66 -15.14
C ASN A 206 -6.41 10.07 -15.66
N LYS A 207 -7.68 10.48 -15.54
CA LYS A 207 -8.13 11.79 -16.03
C LYS A 207 -7.53 12.96 -15.23
N PHE A 208 -7.15 12.72 -13.98
CA PHE A 208 -6.49 13.69 -13.10
C PHE A 208 -4.96 13.57 -13.15
N GLN A 209 -4.40 13.44 -14.36
CA GLN A 209 -2.95 13.41 -14.59
C GLN A 209 -2.22 14.53 -13.84
N ALA A 210 -1.23 14.16 -13.03
CA ALA A 210 -0.44 15.09 -12.25
C ALA A 210 0.42 16.00 -13.14
N ALA A 211 0.85 17.13 -12.58
CA ALA A 211 1.72 18.07 -13.28
C ALA A 211 3.01 17.45 -13.85
N PRO A 212 3.81 16.66 -13.08
CA PRO A 212 5.03 16.03 -13.61
C PRO A 212 4.78 15.08 -14.78
N VAL A 213 3.64 14.37 -14.79
CA VAL A 213 3.25 13.48 -15.90
C VAL A 213 3.09 14.28 -17.19
N THR A 214 2.36 15.39 -17.12
CA THR A 214 2.14 16.27 -18.29
C THR A 214 3.45 16.86 -18.79
N VAL A 215 4.27 17.41 -17.88
CA VAL A 215 5.55 18.04 -18.24
C VAL A 215 6.52 17.05 -18.88
N SER A 216 6.71 15.88 -18.28
CA SER A 216 7.61 14.83 -18.78
C SER A 216 7.14 14.27 -20.12
N ARG A 217 5.84 14.02 -20.29
CA ARG A 217 5.27 13.55 -21.56
C ARG A 217 5.50 14.54 -22.69
N ASP A 218 5.22 15.82 -22.44
CA ASP A 218 5.35 16.87 -23.44
C ASP A 218 6.82 17.11 -23.81
N MET A 219 7.72 17.06 -22.82
CA MET A 219 9.17 17.12 -23.03
C MET A 219 9.66 15.97 -23.91
N LEU A 220 9.31 14.72 -23.57
CA LEU A 220 9.72 13.54 -24.35
C LEU A 220 9.17 13.58 -25.77
N LYS A 221 7.92 14.04 -25.95
CA LYS A 221 7.30 14.20 -27.27
C LYS A 221 8.06 15.23 -28.12
N LYS A 222 8.39 16.40 -27.56
CA LYS A 222 9.15 17.45 -28.25
C LYS A 222 10.54 16.97 -28.65
N ARG A 223 11.21 16.23 -27.77
CA ARG A 223 12.55 15.68 -28.00
C ARG A 223 12.58 14.41 -28.86
N LYS A 224 11.43 13.79 -29.13
CA LYS A 224 11.34 12.45 -29.75
C LYS A 224 12.18 11.39 -29.01
N GLY A 225 12.34 11.56 -27.69
CA GLY A 225 13.16 10.69 -26.85
C GLY A 225 14.67 10.86 -27.03
N GLU A 226 15.16 11.91 -27.69
CA GLU A 226 16.59 12.14 -27.93
C GLU A 226 17.22 13.09 -26.90
N GLY A 227 18.48 12.82 -26.57
CA GLY A 227 19.31 13.73 -25.78
C GLY A 227 18.93 13.84 -24.31
N ILE A 228 18.12 12.90 -23.80
CA ILE A 228 17.72 12.83 -22.38
C ILE A 228 18.96 12.62 -21.52
N ARG A 229 18.96 13.17 -20.30
CA ARG A 229 20.11 13.09 -19.39
C ARG A 229 19.77 12.52 -18.03
N ALA A 230 18.59 12.83 -17.49
CA ALA A 230 18.30 12.49 -16.12
C ALA A 230 16.83 12.16 -15.85
N VAL A 231 16.61 11.52 -14.72
CA VAL A 231 15.31 11.39 -14.07
C VAL A 231 15.45 11.96 -12.66
N VAL A 232 14.63 12.95 -12.33
CA VAL A 232 14.57 13.55 -10.99
C VAL A 232 13.21 13.25 -10.37
N VAL A 233 13.23 12.76 -9.13
CA VAL A 233 12.02 12.28 -8.44
C VAL A 233 11.95 12.83 -7.04
N ASN A 234 10.82 13.42 -6.66
CA ASN A 234 10.53 13.70 -5.26
C ASN A 234 9.53 12.68 -4.69
N SER A 235 9.69 12.34 -3.42
CA SER A 235 8.70 11.60 -2.64
C SER A 235 8.06 12.51 -1.58
N GLY A 236 6.85 12.16 -1.14
CA GLY A 236 6.12 12.89 -0.10
C GLY A 236 5.02 13.83 -0.61
N CYS A 237 5.12 14.36 -1.83
CA CYS A 237 4.10 15.20 -2.47
C CYS A 237 3.94 14.81 -3.94
N ALA A 238 2.71 14.50 -4.36
CA ALA A 238 2.43 14.04 -5.72
C ALA A 238 2.40 15.18 -6.76
N ASN A 239 2.25 16.44 -6.35
CA ASN A 239 2.03 17.56 -7.27
C ASN A 239 0.89 17.27 -8.27
N ALA A 240 -0.20 16.67 -7.77
CA ALA A 240 -1.40 16.36 -8.51
C ALA A 240 -2.53 17.30 -8.07
N VAL A 241 -3.37 17.73 -9.03
CA VAL A 241 -4.48 18.67 -8.77
C VAL A 241 -3.99 20.01 -8.20
N THR A 242 -2.89 20.53 -8.76
CA THR A 242 -2.19 21.74 -8.29
C THR A 242 -2.26 22.93 -9.26
N GLY A 243 -3.06 22.79 -10.33
CA GLY A 243 -3.28 23.83 -11.33
C GLY A 243 -2.01 24.25 -12.08
N ARG A 244 -2.04 25.47 -12.65
CA ARG A 244 -0.93 26.05 -13.42
C ARG A 244 0.39 26.07 -12.64
N GLY A 245 0.31 26.39 -11.35
CA GLY A 245 1.50 26.47 -10.51
C GLY A 245 2.19 25.10 -10.32
N GLY A 246 1.45 24.00 -10.26
CA GLY A 246 2.07 22.67 -10.22
C GLY A 246 2.89 22.34 -11.46
N ILE A 247 2.42 22.78 -12.64
CA ILE A 247 3.15 22.65 -13.91
C ILE A 247 4.43 23.49 -13.88
N GLU A 248 4.35 24.73 -13.37
CA GLU A 248 5.51 25.61 -13.21
C GLU A 248 6.56 25.01 -12.25
N ASP A 249 6.11 24.40 -11.16
CA ASP A 249 7.01 23.73 -10.20
C ASP A 249 7.74 22.55 -10.88
N ALA A 250 7.00 21.70 -11.60
CA ALA A 250 7.58 20.56 -12.31
C ALA A 250 8.56 21.00 -13.41
N ILE A 251 8.25 22.08 -14.14
CA ILE A 251 9.18 22.67 -15.12
C ILE A 251 10.45 23.20 -14.41
N SER A 252 10.30 23.86 -13.26
CA SER A 252 11.42 24.41 -12.50
C SER A 252 12.35 23.32 -11.98
N MET A 253 11.79 22.20 -11.49
CA MET A 253 12.54 21.02 -11.07
C MET A 253 13.38 20.43 -12.21
N GLY A 254 12.79 20.28 -13.41
CA GLY A 254 13.50 19.82 -14.60
C GLY A 254 14.62 20.79 -15.02
N LYS A 255 14.32 22.09 -15.09
CA LYS A 255 15.31 23.13 -15.43
C LYS A 255 16.49 23.17 -14.48
N GLU A 256 16.24 23.08 -13.18
CA GLU A 256 17.32 23.11 -12.18
C GLU A 256 18.18 21.86 -12.26
N THR A 257 17.58 20.71 -12.55
CA THR A 257 18.31 19.47 -12.81
C THR A 257 19.22 19.61 -14.03
N ASP A 258 18.71 20.18 -15.12
CA ASP A 258 19.49 20.37 -16.34
C ASP A 258 20.70 21.32 -16.13
N LYS A 259 20.57 22.33 -15.26
CA LYS A 259 21.68 23.26 -14.95
C LYS A 259 22.90 22.56 -14.33
N CYS A 260 22.70 21.48 -13.58
CA CYS A 260 23.79 20.74 -12.95
C CYS A 260 24.79 20.17 -13.98
N PHE A 261 24.34 19.95 -15.23
CA PHE A 261 25.18 19.36 -16.28
C PHE A 261 25.86 20.39 -17.18
N ILE A 262 25.60 21.70 -17.04
CA ILE A 262 26.09 22.72 -17.99
C ILE A 262 27.62 22.71 -18.13
N GLN A 263 28.34 22.39 -17.05
CA GLN A 263 29.80 22.33 -17.03
C GLN A 263 30.36 21.00 -17.57
N ASP A 264 29.51 19.99 -17.78
CA ASP A 264 29.93 18.73 -18.36
C ASP A 264 30.26 18.91 -19.84
N LYS A 265 31.32 18.23 -20.31
CA LYS A 265 31.69 18.16 -21.74
C LYS A 265 30.51 17.76 -22.66
N ASN A 266 29.58 16.96 -22.14
CA ASN A 266 28.41 16.44 -22.87
C ASN A 266 27.08 17.05 -22.39
N GLY A 267 27.14 18.05 -21.51
CA GLY A 267 25.97 18.63 -20.83
C GLY A 267 25.67 20.07 -21.21
N GLN A 268 26.38 20.63 -22.18
CA GLN A 268 25.98 21.89 -22.81
C GLN A 268 24.52 21.84 -23.27
N ASP A 269 23.84 22.98 -23.16
CA ASP A 269 22.45 23.14 -23.60
C ASP A 269 22.37 22.98 -25.12
N ASP A 270 21.58 22.00 -25.56
CA ASP A 270 21.33 21.76 -26.98
C ASP A 270 20.23 22.69 -27.55
N LEU A 271 19.73 23.61 -26.73
CA LEU A 271 18.66 24.57 -27.01
C LEU A 271 17.34 23.89 -27.40
N LYS A 272 17.17 22.59 -27.09
CA LYS A 272 15.94 21.82 -27.35
C LYS A 272 15.04 21.70 -26.11
N GLY A 273 15.27 22.52 -25.08
CA GLY A 273 14.49 22.57 -23.85
C GLY A 273 14.98 21.62 -22.77
N SER A 274 14.13 21.21 -21.83
CA SER A 274 14.55 20.38 -20.70
C SER A 274 14.96 18.96 -21.12
N ARG A 275 15.99 18.39 -20.51
CA ARG A 275 16.55 17.05 -20.78
C ARG A 275 16.28 16.05 -19.65
N SER A 276 15.48 16.47 -18.67
CA SER A 276 15.23 15.72 -17.44
C SER A 276 13.77 15.30 -17.36
N ILE A 277 13.53 14.01 -17.15
CA ILE A 277 12.20 13.48 -16.79
C ILE A 277 11.95 13.81 -15.33
N VAL A 278 10.82 14.45 -15.04
CA VAL A 278 10.38 14.78 -13.68
C VAL A 278 9.30 13.82 -13.23
N MET A 279 9.41 13.31 -12.00
CA MET A 279 8.38 12.48 -11.37
C MET A 279 8.13 12.95 -9.93
N SER A 280 6.90 12.72 -9.44
CA SER A 280 6.51 13.05 -8.07
C SER A 280 5.57 11.99 -7.53
N THR A 281 5.65 11.69 -6.23
CA THR A 281 4.74 10.76 -5.55
C THR A 281 4.45 11.23 -4.12
N GLY A 282 3.25 10.94 -3.62
CA GLY A 282 2.83 11.30 -2.26
C GLY A 282 1.43 11.92 -2.23
N VAL A 283 1.24 12.92 -1.39
CA VAL A 283 -0.09 13.51 -1.15
C VAL A 283 -0.58 14.31 -2.37
N ILE A 284 -1.86 14.13 -2.74
CA ILE A 284 -2.57 14.87 -3.80
C ILE A 284 -3.14 16.18 -3.24
N GLY A 285 -3.22 17.22 -4.07
CA GLY A 285 -3.84 18.51 -3.72
C GLY A 285 -2.93 19.45 -2.95
N GLN A 286 -1.62 19.18 -2.94
CA GLN A 286 -0.60 20.01 -2.28
C GLN A 286 0.45 20.45 -3.31
N ARG A 287 0.84 21.73 -3.27
CA ARG A 287 1.94 22.25 -4.09
C ARG A 287 3.27 21.69 -3.61
N LEU A 288 4.24 21.59 -4.52
CA LEU A 288 5.59 21.24 -4.13
C LEU A 288 6.19 22.36 -3.29
N PRO A 289 6.99 22.06 -2.26
CA PRO A 289 7.90 23.04 -1.66
C PRO A 289 9.08 23.26 -2.61
N ILE A 290 8.78 23.83 -3.79
CA ILE A 290 9.68 23.80 -4.95
C ILE A 290 11.02 24.46 -4.65
N ASP A 291 11.05 25.57 -3.91
CA ASP A 291 12.30 26.26 -3.55
C ASP A 291 13.24 25.36 -2.74
N LYS A 292 12.69 24.55 -1.82
CA LYS A 292 13.48 23.57 -1.07
C LYS A 292 14.04 22.51 -2.01
N ILE A 293 13.20 21.97 -2.89
CA ILE A 293 13.59 20.93 -3.86
C ILE A 293 14.70 21.47 -4.77
N THR A 294 14.50 22.61 -5.42
CA THR A 294 15.48 23.19 -6.35
C THR A 294 16.79 23.53 -5.65
N SER A 295 16.77 24.02 -4.40
CA SER A 295 17.98 24.27 -3.63
C SER A 295 18.79 23.02 -3.30
N LYS A 296 18.17 21.83 -3.31
CA LYS A 296 18.77 20.54 -2.97
C LYS A 296 19.11 19.66 -4.17
N ILE A 297 18.64 20.00 -5.37
CA ILE A 297 19.03 19.31 -6.60
C ILE A 297 20.56 19.30 -6.80
N PRO A 298 21.30 20.41 -6.59
CA PRO A 298 22.77 20.38 -6.66
C PRO A 298 23.40 19.40 -5.66
N THR A 299 22.84 19.26 -4.45
CA THR A 299 23.31 18.28 -3.47
C THR A 299 23.08 16.86 -3.96
N ALA A 300 21.89 16.52 -4.48
CA ALA A 300 21.63 15.20 -5.06
C ALA A 300 22.55 14.90 -6.25
N TYR A 301 22.88 15.92 -7.05
CA TYR A 301 23.84 15.83 -8.15
C TYR A 301 25.26 15.53 -7.66
N HIS A 302 25.76 16.24 -6.64
CA HIS A 302 27.08 15.96 -6.06
C HIS A 302 27.18 14.61 -5.36
N ASN A 303 26.05 14.06 -4.91
CA ASN A 303 25.94 12.72 -4.32
C ASN A 303 25.81 11.60 -5.37
N LEU A 304 25.86 11.91 -6.68
CA LEU A 304 25.80 10.90 -7.72
C LEU A 304 27.01 9.95 -7.66
N GLY A 305 26.74 8.65 -7.62
CA GLY A 305 27.74 7.60 -7.73
C GLY A 305 27.20 6.37 -8.44
N ASP A 306 28.07 5.39 -8.69
CA ASP A 306 27.78 4.17 -9.46
C ASP A 306 27.82 2.88 -8.61
N THR A 307 28.08 3.00 -7.30
CA THR A 307 28.10 1.83 -6.40
C THR A 307 26.70 1.34 -6.04
N HIS A 308 26.61 0.12 -5.52
CA HIS A 308 25.37 -0.48 -5.03
C HIS A 308 24.63 0.39 -4.01
N GLU A 309 25.37 1.02 -3.10
CA GLU A 309 24.84 1.88 -2.06
C GLU A 309 24.16 3.13 -2.62
N HIS A 310 24.71 3.70 -3.70
CA HIS A 310 24.14 4.86 -4.39
C HIS A 310 22.79 4.50 -5.04
N TRP A 311 22.75 3.39 -5.78
CA TRP A 311 21.52 2.91 -6.41
C TRP A 311 20.46 2.51 -5.39
N LEU A 312 20.87 1.82 -4.32
CA LEU A 312 19.97 1.40 -3.24
C LEU A 312 19.48 2.60 -2.40
N GLY A 313 20.33 3.60 -2.17
CA GLY A 313 19.96 4.87 -1.53
C GLY A 313 18.91 5.63 -2.36
N THR A 314 19.12 5.70 -3.67
CA THR A 314 18.18 6.32 -4.61
C THR A 314 16.84 5.58 -4.65
N ALA A 315 16.85 4.24 -4.66
CA ALA A 315 15.64 3.42 -4.58
C ALA A 315 14.88 3.62 -3.25
N ARG A 316 15.58 3.88 -2.14
CA ARG A 316 14.95 4.26 -0.87
C ARG A 316 14.32 5.66 -0.94
N ALA A 317 14.99 6.62 -1.58
CA ALA A 317 14.52 8.01 -1.61
C ALA A 317 13.19 8.22 -2.36
N ILE A 318 12.85 7.32 -3.29
CA ILE A 318 11.56 7.36 -4.00
C ILE A 318 10.41 6.69 -3.24
N CYS A 319 10.70 5.99 -2.14
CA CYS A 319 9.69 5.24 -1.39
C CYS A 319 8.69 6.15 -0.65
N THR A 320 7.50 5.62 -0.43
CA THR A 320 6.41 6.25 0.34
C THR A 320 5.90 5.28 1.39
N THR A 321 4.76 4.61 1.18
CA THR A 321 4.24 3.56 2.09
C THR A 321 4.94 2.21 1.93
N ASP A 322 5.88 2.12 0.98
CA ASP A 322 6.72 0.96 0.72
C ASP A 322 7.41 0.47 2.01
N THR A 323 7.48 -0.85 2.22
CA THR A 323 8.18 -1.44 3.38
C THR A 323 9.64 -1.81 3.08
N PHE A 324 10.03 -1.81 1.79
CA PHE A 324 11.41 -2.00 1.36
C PHE A 324 11.71 -1.32 -0.01
N PRO A 325 12.96 -0.91 -0.26
CA PRO A 325 13.37 -0.39 -1.55
C PRO A 325 13.42 -1.49 -2.61
N LYS A 326 12.82 -1.25 -3.79
CA LYS A 326 12.75 -2.23 -4.88
C LYS A 326 13.77 -1.86 -5.94
N LEU A 327 14.83 -2.67 -6.04
CA LEU A 327 15.94 -2.48 -6.96
C LEU A 327 16.32 -3.82 -7.57
N VAL A 328 16.45 -3.86 -8.90
CA VAL A 328 16.88 -5.04 -9.65
C VAL A 328 17.98 -4.61 -10.61
N SER A 329 18.96 -5.49 -10.82
CA SER A 329 20.03 -5.31 -11.79
C SER A 329 20.40 -6.63 -12.45
N LYS A 330 20.67 -6.62 -13.76
CA LYS A 330 21.06 -7.80 -14.54
C LYS A 330 22.07 -7.44 -15.63
N THR A 331 22.80 -8.44 -16.08
CA THR A 331 23.64 -8.39 -17.28
C THR A 331 23.02 -9.28 -18.36
N PHE A 332 23.15 -8.89 -19.63
CA PHE A 332 22.67 -9.65 -20.78
C PHE A 332 23.61 -9.48 -21.98
N THR A 333 23.41 -10.30 -23.01
CA THR A 333 24.07 -10.19 -24.32
C THR A 333 23.02 -10.13 -25.42
N LEU A 334 23.43 -9.69 -26.62
CA LEU A 334 22.58 -9.66 -27.81
C LEU A 334 23.03 -10.75 -28.80
N PRO A 335 22.13 -11.33 -29.61
CA PRO A 335 22.50 -12.35 -30.60
C PRO A 335 23.69 -11.98 -31.50
N SER A 336 23.80 -10.72 -31.92
CA SER A 336 24.87 -10.27 -32.82
C SER A 336 26.26 -10.16 -32.17
N THR A 337 26.36 -10.22 -30.83
CA THR A 337 27.62 -9.93 -30.12
C THR A 337 27.73 -10.63 -28.76
N GLN A 338 28.95 -11.00 -28.37
CA GLN A 338 29.24 -11.48 -27.02
C GLN A 338 29.48 -10.34 -26.01
N GLN A 339 29.34 -9.09 -26.45
CA GLN A 339 29.42 -7.93 -25.57
C GLN A 339 28.35 -7.98 -24.48
N LYS A 340 28.78 -7.75 -23.24
CA LYS A 340 27.89 -7.65 -22.08
C LYS A 340 27.30 -6.25 -22.00
N TYR A 341 25.98 -6.22 -21.90
CA TYR A 341 25.17 -5.05 -21.58
C TYR A 341 24.57 -5.22 -20.20
N HIS A 342 24.23 -4.11 -19.56
CA HIS A 342 23.66 -4.06 -18.23
C HIS A 342 22.30 -3.36 -18.26
N ILE A 343 21.43 -3.80 -17.37
CA ILE A 343 20.13 -3.18 -17.12
C ILE A 343 19.92 -3.12 -15.61
N ALA A 344 19.60 -1.94 -15.11
CA ALA A 344 19.22 -1.74 -13.71
C ALA A 344 17.95 -0.91 -13.64
N GLY A 345 17.19 -1.09 -12.58
CA GLY A 345 15.94 -0.39 -12.44
C GLY A 345 15.41 -0.47 -11.03
N MET A 346 14.69 0.58 -10.67
CA MET A 346 14.06 0.73 -9.38
C MET A 346 12.60 1.09 -9.56
N THR A 347 11.78 0.73 -8.58
CA THR A 347 10.36 1.05 -8.58
C THR A 347 9.88 1.32 -7.16
N LYS A 348 8.77 2.02 -7.04
CA LYS A 348 8.09 2.26 -5.76
C LYS A 348 6.60 2.05 -5.95
N GLY A 349 5.90 1.52 -4.96
CA GLY A 349 4.48 1.21 -5.04
C GLY A 349 4.12 0.17 -3.99
N ALA A 350 3.06 0.42 -3.26
CA ALA A 350 2.56 -0.47 -2.20
C ALA A 350 1.04 -0.31 -2.01
N GLY A 351 0.50 0.90 -2.21
CA GLY A 351 -0.92 1.18 -2.32
C GLY A 351 -1.21 2.12 -3.51
N MET A 352 -2.50 2.21 -3.86
CA MET A 352 -3.02 2.81 -5.08
C MET A 352 -2.32 2.21 -6.30
N ILE A 353 -2.47 0.89 -6.50
CA ILE A 353 -1.81 0.11 -7.56
C ILE A 353 -2.84 -0.65 -8.40
N HIS A 354 -3.18 -0.10 -9.57
CA HIS A 354 -3.82 -0.81 -10.68
C HIS A 354 -3.44 -0.17 -12.03
N PRO A 355 -2.24 -0.49 -12.56
CA PRO A 355 -1.68 0.12 -13.77
C PRO A 355 -2.56 -0.04 -14.99
N ASN A 356 -3.00 1.09 -15.53
CA ASN A 356 -3.45 1.21 -16.93
C ASN A 356 -2.58 2.25 -17.64
N MET A 357 -1.42 1.77 -18.09
CA MET A 357 -0.26 2.49 -18.67
C MET A 357 0.74 3.13 -17.69
N ALA A 358 0.51 2.94 -16.38
CA ALA A 358 1.47 2.70 -15.28
C ALA A 358 0.66 2.76 -13.97
N THR A 359 1.09 2.11 -12.87
CA THR A 359 0.65 2.42 -11.49
C THR A 359 1.76 2.25 -10.48
N LEU A 360 2.51 3.36 -10.28
CA LEU A 360 3.78 3.50 -9.57
C LEU A 360 4.73 4.50 -10.24
N LEU A 361 5.87 4.78 -9.61
CA LEU A 361 7.05 5.34 -10.28
C LEU A 361 8.09 4.23 -10.52
N GLY A 362 8.52 4.07 -11.77
CA GLY A 362 9.55 3.11 -12.18
C GLY A 362 10.60 3.78 -13.06
N ILE A 363 11.87 3.42 -12.85
CA ILE A 363 13.00 3.95 -13.61
C ILE A 363 13.88 2.78 -14.01
N ILE A 364 14.18 2.66 -15.30
CA ILE A 364 15.03 1.62 -15.88
C ILE A 364 16.16 2.31 -16.65
N CYS A 365 17.38 1.82 -16.49
CA CYS A 365 18.55 2.30 -17.20
C CYS A 365 19.24 1.11 -17.87
N THR A 366 19.77 1.32 -19.08
CA THR A 366 20.60 0.34 -19.78
C THR A 366 21.72 1.02 -20.55
N ASP A 367 22.86 0.35 -20.64
CA ASP A 367 24.01 0.83 -21.41
C ASP A 367 24.05 0.26 -22.84
N ALA A 368 23.01 -0.47 -23.26
CA ALA A 368 22.82 -0.92 -24.63
C ALA A 368 22.48 0.24 -25.58
N PRO A 369 23.05 0.28 -26.80
CA PRO A 369 22.77 1.33 -27.77
C PRO A 369 21.44 1.03 -28.49
N VAL A 370 20.33 1.64 -28.04
CA VAL A 370 18.99 1.42 -28.63
C VAL A 370 18.46 2.73 -29.23
N ALA A 371 17.96 2.68 -30.47
CA ALA A 371 17.35 3.85 -31.10
C ALA A 371 16.10 4.32 -30.32
N PRO A 372 15.86 5.64 -30.14
CA PRO A 372 14.77 6.16 -29.30
C PRO A 372 13.37 5.61 -29.62
N TYR A 373 13.04 5.46 -30.91
CA TYR A 373 11.73 4.96 -31.33
C TYR A 373 11.53 3.48 -30.97
N LEU A 374 12.59 2.66 -31.08
CA LEU A 374 12.59 1.26 -30.67
C LEU A 374 12.58 1.12 -29.15
N LEU A 375 13.29 1.98 -28.44
CA LEU A 375 13.27 2.00 -26.98
C LEU A 375 11.85 2.22 -26.45
N ARG A 376 11.10 3.16 -27.06
CA ARG A 376 9.68 3.38 -26.75
C ARG A 376 8.82 2.17 -27.09
N GLN A 377 9.03 1.54 -28.25
CA GLN A 377 8.28 0.35 -28.65
C GLN A 377 8.50 -0.82 -27.68
N ALA A 378 9.75 -1.11 -27.35
CA ALA A 378 10.11 -2.16 -26.40
C ALA A 378 9.52 -1.87 -25.01
N LEU A 379 9.57 -0.62 -24.55
CA LEU A 379 8.96 -0.23 -23.27
C LEU A 379 7.46 -0.50 -23.27
N VAL A 380 6.71 0.00 -24.27
CA VAL A 380 5.24 -0.21 -24.32
C VAL A 380 4.88 -1.69 -24.27
N SER A 381 5.59 -2.53 -25.02
CA SER A 381 5.40 -3.99 -25.03
C SER A 381 5.70 -4.61 -23.67
N ALA A 382 6.85 -4.28 -23.07
CA ALA A 382 7.27 -4.80 -21.77
C ALA A 382 6.30 -4.41 -20.65
N ILE A 383 5.84 -3.16 -20.61
CA ILE A 383 4.92 -2.66 -19.58
C ILE A 383 3.56 -3.34 -19.68
N GLY A 384 3.08 -3.61 -20.90
CA GLY A 384 1.83 -4.32 -21.15
C GLY A 384 1.76 -5.70 -20.46
N LYS A 385 2.89 -6.41 -20.38
CA LYS A 385 3.00 -7.75 -19.79
C LYS A 385 3.52 -7.77 -18.34
N SER A 386 3.87 -6.61 -17.78
CA SER A 386 4.49 -6.50 -16.46
C SER A 386 3.68 -5.62 -15.52
N PHE A 387 3.94 -4.32 -15.46
CA PHE A 387 3.23 -3.43 -14.56
C PHE A 387 1.74 -3.33 -14.91
N ASN A 388 1.34 -3.34 -16.19
CA ASN A 388 -0.10 -3.44 -16.54
C ASN A 388 -0.73 -4.82 -16.26
N SER A 389 0.02 -5.71 -15.62
CA SER A 389 -0.42 -7.03 -15.15
C SER A 389 -0.30 -7.17 -13.63
N ILE A 390 -0.33 -6.07 -12.86
CA ILE A 390 -0.39 -6.13 -11.39
C ILE A 390 -1.57 -5.34 -10.82
N SER A 391 -2.08 -5.73 -9.66
CA SER A 391 -3.07 -4.96 -8.92
C SER A 391 -2.98 -5.23 -7.43
N ILE A 392 -3.06 -4.20 -6.60
CA ILE A 392 -3.11 -4.32 -5.14
C ILE A 392 -4.53 -4.03 -4.67
N ASP A 393 -5.08 -2.87 -5.04
CA ASP A 393 -6.37 -2.38 -4.57
C ASP A 393 -7.36 -2.04 -5.68
N GLY A 394 -6.90 -1.95 -6.93
CA GLY A 394 -7.77 -1.63 -8.06
C GLY A 394 -7.78 -0.14 -8.41
N ASP A 395 -7.03 0.70 -7.69
CA ASP A 395 -6.97 2.14 -7.90
C ASP A 395 -5.78 2.55 -8.77
N THR A 396 -6.07 3.18 -9.93
CA THR A 396 -5.05 3.73 -10.83
C THR A 396 -4.64 5.14 -10.38
N SER A 397 -3.36 5.37 -10.07
CA SER A 397 -2.88 6.65 -9.54
C SER A 397 -2.83 7.78 -10.59
N THR A 398 -2.78 9.02 -10.10
CA THR A 398 -2.66 10.24 -10.91
C THR A 398 -1.24 10.50 -11.45
N ASN A 399 -0.25 9.76 -10.96
CA ASN A 399 1.17 10.10 -11.12
C ASN A 399 1.98 9.08 -11.92
N ASP A 400 1.32 8.01 -12.32
CA ASP A 400 2.06 6.81 -12.67
C ASP A 400 2.95 7.02 -13.88
N THR A 401 4.19 6.60 -13.74
CA THR A 401 5.22 6.82 -14.75
C THR A 401 6.24 5.69 -14.67
N VAL A 402 6.51 5.04 -15.81
CA VAL A 402 7.69 4.19 -15.95
C VAL A 402 8.56 4.75 -17.06
N ALA A 403 9.79 5.15 -16.73
CA ALA A 403 10.77 5.67 -17.67
C ALA A 403 11.91 4.67 -17.90
N ILE A 404 12.44 4.67 -19.12
CA ILE A 404 13.67 3.97 -19.49
C ILE A 404 14.64 4.92 -20.18
N LEU A 405 15.92 4.86 -19.78
CA LEU A 405 17.04 5.57 -20.41
C LEU A 405 18.04 4.55 -20.96
N ALA A 406 18.48 4.73 -22.20
CA ALA A 406 19.46 3.88 -22.88
C ALA A 406 20.60 4.73 -23.46
N ASN A 407 21.79 4.68 -22.85
CA ASN A 407 22.88 5.61 -23.16
C ASN A 407 23.91 5.06 -24.18
N GLY A 408 23.92 3.75 -24.43
CA GLY A 408 24.88 3.13 -25.35
C GLY A 408 26.33 3.11 -24.87
N ALA A 409 26.61 3.38 -23.58
CA ALA A 409 27.97 3.49 -23.06
C ALA A 409 28.76 2.17 -23.08
N ALA A 410 28.08 1.02 -23.16
CA ALA A 410 28.77 -0.26 -23.40
C ALA A 410 29.32 -0.36 -24.83
N GLY A 411 28.84 0.45 -25.77
CA GLY A 411 29.24 0.40 -27.18
C GLY A 411 28.53 -0.70 -27.98
N GLY A 412 29.10 -1.04 -29.14
CA GLY A 412 28.49 -1.97 -30.09
C GLY A 412 27.61 -1.28 -31.14
N GLN A 413 27.02 -2.07 -32.03
CA GLN A 413 26.16 -1.56 -33.10
C GLN A 413 24.78 -1.17 -32.52
N PRO A 414 24.25 0.02 -32.86
CA PRO A 414 22.93 0.42 -32.38
C PRO A 414 21.83 -0.52 -32.85
N ILE A 415 20.96 -0.94 -31.92
CA ILE A 415 19.68 -1.58 -32.25
C ILE A 415 18.81 -0.53 -32.92
N ASN A 416 18.69 -0.62 -34.24
CA ASN A 416 18.07 0.39 -35.10
C ASN A 416 17.00 -0.15 -36.05
N SER A 417 16.68 -1.45 -35.98
CA SER A 417 15.59 -2.09 -36.74
C SER A 417 14.71 -2.96 -35.83
N ALA A 418 13.38 -2.82 -35.98
CA ALA A 418 12.39 -3.60 -35.25
C ALA A 418 12.39 -5.10 -35.64
N ASP A 419 12.88 -5.42 -36.84
CA ASP A 419 12.93 -6.80 -37.34
C ASP A 419 14.24 -7.51 -37.00
N SER A 420 15.16 -6.83 -36.31
CA SER A 420 16.46 -7.40 -35.94
C SER A 420 16.33 -8.42 -34.81
N PRO A 421 17.10 -9.53 -34.84
CA PRO A 421 17.16 -10.49 -33.72
C PRO A 421 17.56 -9.83 -32.40
N ASP A 422 18.41 -8.80 -32.46
CA ASP A 422 18.84 -8.03 -31.29
C ASP A 422 17.69 -7.24 -30.65
N PHE A 423 16.81 -6.64 -31.45
CA PHE A 423 15.63 -5.95 -30.91
C PHE A 423 14.68 -6.93 -30.23
N ALA A 424 14.42 -8.09 -30.84
CA ALA A 424 13.60 -9.14 -30.24
C ALA A 424 14.19 -9.64 -28.90
N ALA A 425 15.51 -9.86 -28.86
CA ALA A 425 16.21 -10.26 -27.64
C ALA A 425 16.16 -9.16 -26.56
N PHE A 426 16.42 -7.90 -26.91
CA PHE A 426 16.32 -6.77 -25.99
C PHE A 426 14.91 -6.61 -25.44
N GLN A 427 13.87 -6.70 -26.28
CA GLN A 427 12.48 -6.62 -25.85
C GLN A 427 12.13 -7.74 -24.86
N LYS A 428 12.63 -8.97 -25.09
CA LYS A 428 12.46 -10.07 -24.13
C LYS A 428 13.14 -9.77 -22.80
N VAL A 429 14.40 -9.33 -22.82
CA VAL A 429 15.15 -8.95 -21.61
C VAL A 429 14.41 -7.87 -20.83
N LEU A 430 13.94 -6.81 -21.51
CA LEU A 430 13.20 -5.72 -20.88
C LEU A 430 11.85 -6.18 -20.30
N THR A 431 11.15 -7.08 -20.98
CA THR A 431 9.89 -7.65 -20.50
C THR A 431 10.11 -8.45 -19.23
N ASP A 432 11.04 -9.40 -19.24
CA ASP A 432 11.36 -10.23 -18.07
C ASP A 432 11.85 -9.38 -16.89
N PHE A 433 12.68 -8.38 -17.18
CA PHE A 433 13.18 -7.43 -16.18
C PHE A 433 12.05 -6.59 -15.56
N SER A 434 11.11 -6.11 -16.38
CA SER A 434 9.97 -5.32 -15.90
C SER A 434 9.00 -6.19 -15.09
N ILE A 435 8.82 -7.46 -15.45
CA ILE A 435 8.03 -8.43 -14.67
C ILE A 435 8.62 -8.59 -13.27
N ASP A 436 9.94 -8.74 -13.14
CA ASP A 436 10.58 -8.89 -11.83
C ASP A 436 10.35 -7.66 -10.94
N LEU A 437 10.48 -6.45 -11.50
CA LEU A 437 10.16 -5.22 -10.77
C LEU A 437 8.68 -5.13 -10.39
N ALA A 438 7.77 -5.48 -11.30
CA ALA A 438 6.32 -5.47 -11.03
C ALA A 438 5.93 -6.44 -9.92
N LYS A 439 6.56 -7.62 -9.86
CA LYS A 439 6.34 -8.57 -8.77
C LYS A 439 6.78 -8.01 -7.42
N LEU A 440 7.90 -7.28 -7.34
CA LEU A 440 8.34 -6.63 -6.09
C LEU A 440 7.31 -5.62 -5.55
N VAL A 441 6.54 -4.98 -6.42
CA VAL A 441 5.45 -4.06 -6.04
C VAL A 441 4.33 -4.82 -5.36
N VAL A 442 3.89 -5.94 -5.94
CA VAL A 442 2.86 -6.81 -5.35
C VAL A 442 3.34 -7.42 -4.03
N ARG A 443 4.61 -7.84 -3.97
CA ARG A 443 5.23 -8.36 -2.73
C ARG A 443 5.23 -7.34 -1.60
N ASP A 444 5.20 -6.07 -1.92
CA ASP A 444 5.20 -4.98 -0.95
C ASP A 444 3.83 -4.32 -0.78
N GLY A 445 2.76 -4.97 -1.25
CA GLY A 445 1.43 -4.41 -1.11
C GLY A 445 1.08 -4.10 0.34
N GLU A 446 0.40 -2.99 0.56
CA GLU A 446 0.04 -2.52 1.89
C GLU A 446 -0.75 -3.59 2.64
N GLY A 447 -0.17 -4.11 3.72
CA GLY A 447 -0.77 -5.19 4.50
C GLY A 447 -0.77 -6.57 3.82
N ALA A 448 -0.13 -6.76 2.67
CA ALA A 448 -0.12 -8.02 1.93
C ALA A 448 0.62 -9.13 2.69
N THR A 449 -0.03 -10.28 2.80
CA THR A 449 0.53 -11.51 3.37
C THR A 449 0.74 -12.61 2.33
N LYS A 450 0.11 -12.47 1.15
CA LYS A 450 0.20 -13.41 0.03
C LYS A 450 0.68 -12.73 -1.24
N PHE A 451 1.33 -13.51 -2.08
CA PHE A 451 1.59 -13.21 -3.48
C PHE A 451 0.87 -14.22 -4.36
N VAL A 452 0.01 -13.73 -5.24
CA VAL A 452 -0.88 -14.57 -6.03
C VAL A 452 -0.64 -14.32 -7.50
N THR A 453 -0.32 -15.40 -8.23
CA THR A 453 -0.31 -15.41 -9.69
C THR A 453 -1.68 -15.88 -10.17
N ILE A 454 -2.35 -15.09 -10.99
CA ILE A 454 -3.60 -15.47 -11.66
C ILE A 454 -3.24 -15.74 -13.11
N LYS A 455 -3.35 -16.99 -13.53
CA LYS A 455 -3.09 -17.42 -14.89
C LYS A 455 -4.40 -17.82 -15.56
N VAL A 456 -4.79 -17.08 -16.60
CA VAL A 456 -5.97 -17.39 -17.42
C VAL A 456 -5.49 -17.97 -18.74
N THR A 457 -5.97 -19.15 -19.09
CA THR A 457 -5.55 -19.89 -20.30
C THR A 457 -6.74 -20.25 -21.18
N ASN A 458 -6.47 -20.55 -22.45
CA ASN A 458 -7.45 -21.01 -23.42
C ASN A 458 -8.57 -19.98 -23.65
N ALA A 459 -8.22 -18.69 -23.59
CA ALA A 459 -9.13 -17.62 -23.93
C ALA A 459 -9.18 -17.41 -25.45
N ALA A 460 -10.28 -16.83 -25.93
CA ALA A 460 -10.41 -16.47 -27.35
C ALA A 460 -9.39 -15.39 -27.78
N SER A 461 -8.91 -14.57 -26.85
CA SER A 461 -7.86 -13.57 -27.09
C SER A 461 -7.03 -13.29 -25.84
N TYR A 462 -5.82 -12.76 -26.01
CA TYR A 462 -5.00 -12.25 -24.90
C TYR A 462 -5.75 -11.19 -24.07
N LYS A 463 -6.52 -10.33 -24.74
CA LYS A 463 -7.30 -9.25 -24.10
C LYS A 463 -8.37 -9.82 -23.18
N ASP A 464 -9.04 -10.89 -23.61
CA ASP A 464 -10.06 -11.60 -22.82
C ASP A 464 -9.42 -12.25 -21.60
N ALA A 465 -8.33 -13.00 -21.80
CA ALA A 465 -7.57 -13.61 -20.70
C ALA A 465 -7.10 -12.57 -19.68
N HIS A 466 -6.53 -11.47 -20.17
CA HIS A 466 -6.03 -10.38 -19.32
C HIS A 466 -7.15 -9.70 -18.53
N ARG A 467 -8.31 -9.47 -19.17
CA ARG A 467 -9.46 -8.85 -18.51
C ARG A 467 -10.08 -9.75 -17.44
N VAL A 468 -10.19 -11.05 -17.70
CA VAL A 468 -10.62 -12.02 -16.68
C VAL A 468 -9.62 -12.03 -15.52
N ALA A 469 -8.31 -12.15 -15.80
CA ALA A 469 -7.28 -12.20 -14.78
C ALA A 469 -7.25 -10.92 -13.90
N SER A 470 -7.34 -9.75 -14.54
CA SER A 470 -7.46 -8.44 -13.89
C SER A 470 -8.72 -8.31 -13.04
N THR A 471 -9.84 -8.91 -13.48
CA THR A 471 -11.11 -8.88 -12.73
C THR A 471 -11.05 -9.73 -11.47
N ILE A 472 -10.48 -10.93 -11.56
CA ILE A 472 -10.22 -11.80 -10.40
C ILE A 472 -9.26 -11.08 -9.43
N ALA A 473 -8.20 -10.46 -9.95
CA ALA A 473 -7.18 -9.77 -9.17
C ALA A 473 -7.72 -8.59 -8.33
N ARG A 474 -8.84 -7.99 -8.75
CA ARG A 474 -9.49 -6.87 -8.06
C ARG A 474 -10.65 -7.27 -7.15
N SER A 475 -11.08 -8.53 -7.18
CA SER A 475 -12.25 -8.97 -6.42
C SER A 475 -11.96 -8.95 -4.91
N PRO A 476 -12.64 -8.10 -4.11
CA PRO A 476 -12.43 -8.08 -2.66
C PRO A 476 -12.76 -9.43 -2.01
N LEU A 477 -13.76 -10.14 -2.53
CA LEU A 477 -14.13 -11.47 -2.05
C LEU A 477 -13.03 -12.50 -2.30
N VAL A 478 -12.42 -12.52 -3.49
CA VAL A 478 -11.29 -13.42 -3.76
C VAL A 478 -10.12 -13.07 -2.85
N LYS A 479 -9.75 -11.79 -2.75
CA LYS A 479 -8.60 -11.33 -1.96
C LYS A 479 -8.76 -11.56 -0.45
N THR A 480 -9.97 -11.44 0.08
CA THR A 480 -10.26 -11.75 1.50
C THR A 480 -10.33 -13.25 1.77
N ALA A 481 -10.78 -14.06 0.81
CA ALA A 481 -10.69 -15.52 0.93
C ALA A 481 -9.22 -15.99 0.99
N LEU A 482 -8.36 -15.40 0.15
CA LEU A 482 -6.92 -15.64 0.19
C LEU A 482 -6.28 -15.25 1.53
N TYR A 483 -6.66 -14.10 2.10
CA TYR A 483 -6.21 -13.69 3.44
C TYR A 483 -6.69 -14.67 4.53
N GLY A 484 -7.96 -15.06 4.45
CA GLY A 484 -8.58 -16.03 5.35
C GLY A 484 -8.12 -17.48 5.14
N LYS A 485 -7.31 -17.74 4.11
CA LYS A 485 -6.88 -19.08 3.68
C LYS A 485 -8.08 -20.01 3.40
N ASP A 486 -9.14 -19.43 2.85
CA ASP A 486 -10.37 -20.11 2.43
C ASP A 486 -10.28 -20.49 0.94
N ALA A 487 -10.47 -21.77 0.63
CA ALA A 487 -10.37 -22.33 -0.72
C ALA A 487 -11.61 -22.04 -1.59
N ASN A 488 -12.00 -20.77 -1.62
CA ASN A 488 -13.30 -20.35 -2.13
C ASN A 488 -13.28 -20.14 -3.66
N TRP A 489 -13.24 -21.25 -4.41
CA TRP A 489 -13.30 -21.23 -5.87
C TRP A 489 -14.59 -20.61 -6.42
N GLY A 490 -15.69 -20.66 -5.67
CA GLY A 490 -16.95 -19.99 -6.05
C GLY A 490 -16.79 -18.48 -6.20
N ARG A 491 -15.99 -17.83 -5.36
CA ARG A 491 -15.66 -16.39 -5.49
C ARG A 491 -14.81 -16.11 -6.73
N ILE A 492 -13.92 -17.03 -7.10
CA ILE A 492 -13.09 -16.93 -8.30
C ILE A 492 -13.98 -17.03 -9.54
N LEU A 493 -14.89 -18.01 -9.60
CA LEU A 493 -15.85 -18.14 -10.69
C LEU A 493 -16.82 -16.97 -10.80
N CYS A 494 -17.31 -16.46 -9.66
CA CYS A 494 -18.12 -15.24 -9.64
C CYS A 494 -17.37 -14.09 -10.34
N ALA A 495 -16.09 -13.87 -10.00
CA ALA A 495 -15.26 -12.86 -10.64
C ALA A 495 -14.98 -13.11 -12.12
N THR A 496 -14.75 -14.36 -12.51
CA THR A 496 -14.66 -14.75 -13.92
C THR A 496 -15.94 -14.44 -14.68
N GLY A 497 -17.10 -14.75 -14.09
CA GLY A 497 -18.41 -14.60 -14.72
C GLY A 497 -18.88 -13.14 -14.89
N TYR A 498 -18.48 -12.23 -14.00
CA TYR A 498 -18.79 -10.79 -14.16
C TYR A 498 -17.71 -10.01 -14.91
N ALA A 499 -16.67 -10.66 -15.46
CA ALA A 499 -15.63 -10.00 -16.23
C ALA A 499 -16.23 -9.28 -17.46
N GLU A 500 -16.42 -7.97 -17.33
CA GLU A 500 -17.12 -7.17 -18.31
C GLU A 500 -16.50 -7.28 -19.72
N GLY A 501 -17.32 -7.31 -20.77
CA GLY A 501 -16.84 -7.30 -22.15
C GLY A 501 -15.96 -8.50 -22.53
N VAL A 502 -16.17 -9.64 -21.86
CA VAL A 502 -15.60 -10.94 -22.22
C VAL A 502 -16.75 -11.93 -22.45
N ASP A 503 -17.28 -11.94 -23.67
CA ASP A 503 -18.42 -12.79 -24.03
C ASP A 503 -18.01 -14.26 -24.26
N SER A 504 -16.71 -14.55 -24.26
CA SER A 504 -16.13 -15.88 -24.54
C SER A 504 -16.08 -16.81 -23.32
N VAL A 505 -16.49 -16.35 -22.13
CA VAL A 505 -16.57 -17.20 -20.92
C VAL A 505 -17.80 -18.09 -21.00
N VAL A 506 -17.59 -19.40 -21.12
CA VAL A 506 -18.66 -20.42 -21.10
C VAL A 506 -18.58 -21.19 -19.78
N PRO A 507 -19.61 -21.13 -18.90
CA PRO A 507 -19.57 -21.79 -17.59
C PRO A 507 -19.24 -23.28 -17.65
N GLU A 508 -19.83 -24.01 -18.60
CA GLU A 508 -19.68 -25.46 -18.79
C GLU A 508 -18.31 -25.87 -19.35
N GLU A 509 -17.52 -24.92 -19.86
CA GLU A 509 -16.15 -25.19 -20.32
C GLU A 509 -15.08 -24.69 -19.35
N THR A 510 -15.47 -23.90 -18.35
CA THR A 510 -14.54 -23.23 -17.44
C THR A 510 -14.06 -24.20 -16.35
N SER A 511 -12.76 -24.15 -16.03
CA SER A 511 -12.14 -24.91 -14.93
C SER A 511 -11.30 -23.99 -14.05
N VAL A 512 -11.25 -24.28 -12.75
CA VAL A 512 -10.48 -23.52 -11.75
C VAL A 512 -9.65 -24.47 -10.90
N SER A 513 -8.39 -24.10 -10.70
CA SER A 513 -7.45 -24.86 -9.88
C SER A 513 -6.57 -23.96 -9.04
N PHE A 514 -6.07 -24.51 -7.93
CA PHE A 514 -4.89 -23.99 -7.26
C PHE A 514 -3.65 -24.77 -7.68
N VAL A 515 -2.61 -24.04 -8.07
CA VAL A 515 -1.31 -24.57 -8.44
C VAL A 515 -0.31 -24.21 -7.34
N PRO A 516 0.20 -25.19 -6.59
CA PRO A 516 1.21 -24.97 -5.56
C PRO A 516 2.55 -24.53 -6.16
N THR A 517 3.27 -23.63 -5.49
CA THR A 517 4.60 -23.19 -5.96
C THR A 517 5.75 -24.09 -5.50
N ASP A 518 5.48 -25.09 -4.67
CA ASP A 518 6.47 -26.08 -4.20
C ASP A 518 6.69 -27.23 -5.19
N GLY A 519 6.01 -27.20 -6.34
CA GLY A 519 6.09 -28.22 -7.39
C GLY A 519 5.19 -29.43 -7.16
N SER A 520 4.38 -29.44 -6.08
CA SER A 520 3.34 -30.46 -5.91
C SER A 520 2.21 -30.30 -6.93
N GLU A 521 1.42 -31.36 -7.10
CA GLU A 521 0.41 -31.44 -8.15
C GLU A 521 -0.68 -30.34 -8.01
N GLU A 522 -1.21 -29.89 -9.15
CA GLU A 522 -2.37 -29.00 -9.25
C GLU A 522 -3.59 -29.57 -8.50
N LEU A 523 -4.21 -28.77 -7.63
CA LEU A 523 -5.48 -29.09 -6.99
C LEU A 523 -6.62 -28.52 -7.82
N LYS A 524 -7.35 -29.40 -8.51
CA LYS A 524 -8.55 -29.04 -9.26
C LYS A 524 -9.70 -28.76 -8.28
N LEU A 525 -10.37 -27.63 -8.47
CA LEU A 525 -11.47 -27.18 -7.63
C LEU A 525 -12.81 -27.24 -8.39
N LEU A 526 -12.76 -26.91 -9.68
CA LEU A 526 -13.87 -26.99 -10.61
C LEU A 526 -13.34 -27.45 -11.97
N VAL A 527 -14.03 -28.40 -12.60
CA VAL A 527 -13.70 -28.92 -13.93
C VAL A 527 -14.94 -28.83 -14.79
N LYS A 528 -14.84 -28.11 -15.93
CA LYS A 528 -15.93 -27.99 -16.91
C LYS A 528 -17.28 -27.56 -16.30
N GLY A 529 -17.23 -26.52 -15.46
CA GLY A 529 -18.41 -26.00 -14.78
C GLY A 529 -18.92 -26.85 -13.61
N GLU A 530 -18.32 -28.02 -13.34
CA GLU A 530 -18.73 -28.92 -12.25
C GLU A 530 -17.74 -28.89 -11.08
N PRO A 531 -18.23 -28.82 -9.82
CA PRO A 531 -17.35 -28.80 -8.64
C PRO A 531 -16.70 -30.16 -8.41
N GLU A 532 -15.40 -30.16 -8.11
CA GLU A 532 -14.68 -31.37 -7.73
C GLU A 532 -14.87 -31.69 -6.23
N GLN A 533 -14.62 -32.93 -5.84
CA GLN A 533 -14.50 -33.28 -4.42
C GLN A 533 -13.14 -32.79 -3.90
N VAL A 534 -13.11 -31.56 -3.39
CA VAL A 534 -11.89 -30.90 -2.93
C VAL A 534 -11.35 -31.53 -1.64
N ASP A 535 -10.07 -31.89 -1.64
CA ASP A 535 -9.33 -32.20 -0.41
C ASP A 535 -9.02 -30.90 0.34
N GLU A 536 -9.86 -30.59 1.34
CA GLU A 536 -9.76 -29.38 2.15
C GLU A 536 -8.42 -29.26 2.91
N ASN A 537 -7.82 -30.38 3.32
CA ASN A 537 -6.53 -30.35 4.00
C ASN A 537 -5.41 -29.96 3.03
N ARG A 538 -5.47 -30.50 1.80
CA ARG A 538 -4.55 -30.11 0.73
C ARG A 538 -4.76 -28.65 0.35
N ALA A 539 -6.00 -28.20 0.21
CA ALA A 539 -6.31 -26.80 -0.11
C ALA A 539 -5.77 -25.84 0.96
N ALA A 540 -6.00 -26.14 2.24
CA ALA A 540 -5.48 -25.36 3.37
C ALA A 540 -3.94 -25.31 3.38
N LYS A 541 -3.26 -26.42 3.06
CA LYS A 541 -1.80 -26.46 2.97
C LYS A 541 -1.27 -25.56 1.85
N ILE A 542 -1.92 -25.57 0.68
CA ILE A 542 -1.57 -24.69 -0.45
C ILE A 542 -1.75 -23.23 -0.04
N LEU A 543 -2.89 -22.91 0.58
CA LEU A 543 -3.23 -21.56 1.04
C LEU A 543 -2.41 -21.12 2.27
N GLU A 544 -1.63 -21.99 2.91
CA GLU A 544 -0.71 -21.59 3.97
C GLU A 544 0.54 -20.90 3.38
N ALA A 545 0.97 -21.30 2.19
CA ALA A 545 2.14 -20.74 1.51
C ALA A 545 1.98 -19.25 1.20
N GLU A 546 3.07 -18.48 1.29
CA GLU A 546 3.07 -17.05 0.88
C GLU A 546 2.69 -16.93 -0.60
N ASP A 547 3.12 -17.87 -1.42
CA ASP A 547 2.99 -17.87 -2.86
C ASP A 547 1.96 -18.92 -3.29
N LEU A 548 1.07 -18.53 -4.20
CA LEU A 548 0.16 -19.47 -4.85
C LEU A 548 -0.18 -19.02 -6.26
N GLU A 549 -0.56 -19.97 -7.10
CA GLU A 549 -1.13 -19.69 -8.42
C GLU A 549 -2.60 -20.14 -8.46
N ILE A 550 -3.45 -19.25 -8.96
CA ILE A 550 -4.83 -19.52 -9.36
C ILE A 550 -4.81 -19.69 -10.87
N LYS A 551 -5.21 -20.86 -11.34
CA LYS A 551 -5.32 -21.17 -12.76
C LYS A 551 -6.78 -21.25 -13.16
N VAL A 552 -7.17 -20.43 -14.14
CA VAL A 552 -8.51 -20.44 -14.73
C VAL A 552 -8.37 -20.81 -16.20
N ARG A 553 -8.92 -21.95 -16.58
CA ARG A 553 -8.99 -22.38 -17.98
C ARG A 553 -10.39 -22.06 -18.50
N LEU A 554 -10.51 -21.25 -19.55
CA LEU A 554 -11.81 -20.83 -20.09
C LEU A 554 -12.43 -21.83 -21.07
N SER A 555 -11.61 -22.62 -21.76
CA SER A 555 -12.04 -23.67 -22.68
C SER A 555 -11.05 -24.84 -22.69
N GLU A 556 -11.48 -26.01 -23.17
CA GLU A 556 -10.57 -27.14 -23.42
C GLU A 556 -9.78 -27.00 -24.72
N LYS A 557 -10.20 -26.11 -25.62
CA LYS A 557 -9.46 -25.79 -26.85
C LYS A 557 -8.29 -24.88 -26.51
N GLU A 558 -7.12 -25.18 -27.08
CA GLU A 558 -5.97 -24.29 -26.95
C GLU A 558 -6.31 -22.88 -27.47
N GLY A 559 -5.86 -21.88 -26.73
CA GLY A 559 -6.10 -20.47 -27.02
C GLY A 559 -5.04 -19.60 -26.36
N GLU A 560 -5.33 -18.30 -26.29
CA GLU A 560 -4.39 -17.33 -25.72
C GLU A 560 -4.34 -17.41 -24.19
N GLU A 561 -3.24 -16.92 -23.62
CA GLU A 561 -3.03 -16.86 -22.17
C GLU A 561 -2.59 -15.48 -21.69
N ALA A 562 -2.99 -15.13 -20.47
CA ALA A 562 -2.49 -13.96 -19.77
C ALA A 562 -2.21 -14.29 -18.30
N VAL A 563 -1.22 -13.59 -17.76
CA VAL A 563 -0.83 -13.68 -16.36
C VAL A 563 -1.00 -12.32 -15.71
N PHE A 564 -1.50 -12.33 -14.48
CA PHE A 564 -1.72 -11.16 -13.65
C PHE A 564 -1.25 -11.46 -12.22
N TRP A 565 -0.67 -10.50 -11.52
CA TRP A 565 -0.21 -10.67 -10.14
C TRP A 565 -0.96 -9.77 -9.17
N THR A 566 -1.33 -10.33 -8.02
CA THR A 566 -1.99 -9.59 -6.95
C THR A 566 -1.59 -10.13 -5.58
N CYS A 567 -2.12 -9.50 -4.53
CA CYS A 567 -2.01 -9.93 -3.16
C CYS A 567 -3.40 -10.18 -2.56
N ASP A 568 -3.43 -10.62 -1.31
CA ASP A 568 -4.63 -10.71 -0.49
C ASP A 568 -5.10 -9.33 0.02
N PHE A 569 -6.25 -9.29 0.70
CA PHE A 569 -6.82 -8.07 1.32
C PHE A 569 -6.94 -8.31 2.83
N SER A 570 -6.00 -7.74 3.59
CA SER A 570 -5.89 -7.92 5.04
C SER A 570 -6.51 -6.77 5.85
N HIS A 571 -6.63 -6.96 7.17
CA HIS A 571 -6.98 -5.87 8.08
C HIS A 571 -5.96 -4.72 8.08
N GLU A 572 -4.67 -5.03 7.89
CA GLU A 572 -3.60 -4.04 7.91
C GLU A 572 -3.74 -3.04 6.75
N TYR A 573 -4.23 -3.48 5.58
CA TYR A 573 -4.54 -2.58 4.47
C TYR A 573 -5.56 -1.49 4.91
N VAL A 574 -6.60 -1.89 5.64
CA VAL A 574 -7.64 -0.98 6.14
C VAL A 574 -7.07 -0.01 7.17
N THR A 575 -6.24 -0.49 8.10
CA THR A 575 -5.58 0.36 9.09
C THR A 575 -4.67 1.41 8.43
N ILE A 576 -3.79 0.99 7.51
CA ILE A 576 -2.86 1.88 6.81
C ILE A 576 -3.60 3.00 6.08
N ASN A 577 -4.66 2.63 5.34
CA ASN A 577 -5.39 3.58 4.50
C ASN A 577 -6.45 4.39 5.25
N GLY A 578 -6.94 3.88 6.39
CA GLY A 578 -7.83 4.62 7.30
C GLY A 578 -7.12 5.74 8.05
N ASP A 579 -5.87 5.52 8.45
CA ASP A 579 -5.08 6.44 9.28
C ASP A 579 -4.11 7.32 8.47
N TYR A 580 -4.08 7.22 7.13
CA TYR A 580 -3.02 7.81 6.29
C TYR A 580 -2.84 9.33 6.42
N ARG A 581 -3.88 10.07 6.84
CA ARG A 581 -3.87 11.55 6.95
C ARG A 581 -3.90 12.08 8.38
N THR A 582 -3.95 11.21 9.38
CA THR A 582 -3.95 11.53 10.82
C THR A 582 -2.59 11.24 11.40
#